data_AF-A0A7S2JIM8-F1
#
_entry.id   AF-A0A7S2JIM8-F1
#
_cell.length_a   1.000
_cell.length_b   1.000
_cell.length_c   1.000
_cell.angle_alpha   90.00
_cell.angle_beta   90.00
_cell.angle_gamma   90.00
#
_symmetry.space_group_name_H-M   'P 1'
#
loop_
_entity.id
_entity.type
_entity.pdbx_description
1 polymer ?
#
loop_
_entity_poly.entity_id
_entity_poly.type
_entity_poly.pdbx_seq_one_letter_code
_entity_poly.pdbx_strand_id
1 'polypeptide(L)'
;ENVAWLGKVRFPASVAVHNLRLAILLRLLQAAIIVALVYAVFISRIWISLEEPVGYVTKWVDQDAAEYDAAVQSDFAKPFCTDPTAFDYVYNDAWKYRGYECTEMPAFDRFRKEGDDLVYIPLSFRERQYKLRPAPAGASKASPCAGLVESCLE
;
A
#
# COMPACT_ATOMS: atom_id res chain seq x y z
N GLU A 1 -43.25 -42.79 -28.95
CA GLU A 1 -43.48 -42.04 -30.20
C GLU A 1 -42.31 -41.08 -30.40
N ASN A 2 -41.61 -41.21 -31.53
CA ASN A 2 -40.39 -40.48 -31.86
C ASN A 2 -40.75 -39.29 -32.76
N VAL A 3 -40.48 -38.06 -32.34
CA VAL A 3 -40.48 -36.90 -33.25
C VAL A 3 -39.28 -36.01 -32.94
N ALA A 4 -38.39 -35.93 -33.93
CA ALA A 4 -37.10 -35.29 -33.90
C ALA A 4 -37.21 -33.75 -33.84
N TRP A 5 -36.59 -33.16 -32.81
CA TRP A 5 -36.25 -31.74 -32.74
C TRP A 5 -34.91 -31.48 -33.44
N LEU A 6 -34.88 -31.63 -34.76
CA LEU A 6 -33.76 -31.07 -35.55
C LEU A 6 -34.11 -29.62 -35.88
N GLY A 7 -33.58 -28.70 -35.06
CA GLY A 7 -33.70 -27.26 -35.27
C GLY A 7 -33.29 -26.87 -36.68
N LYS A 8 -34.21 -26.26 -37.43
CA LYS A 8 -33.95 -25.74 -38.78
C LYS A 8 -32.92 -24.62 -38.68
N VAL A 9 -31.66 -24.91 -39.04
CA VAL A 9 -30.63 -23.89 -39.23
C VAL A 9 -31.01 -23.09 -40.49
N ARG A 10 -31.50 -21.87 -40.29
CA ARG A 10 -31.77 -20.94 -41.40
C ARG A 10 -30.45 -20.35 -41.85
N PHE A 11 -29.99 -20.76 -43.03
CA PHE A 11 -28.86 -20.08 -43.67
C PHE A 11 -29.35 -18.78 -44.32
N PRO A 12 -28.57 -17.69 -44.23
CA PRO A 12 -28.89 -16.46 -44.94
C PRO A 12 -28.88 -16.72 -46.45
N ALA A 13 -29.83 -16.13 -47.17
CA ALA A 13 -29.86 -16.20 -48.63
C ALA A 13 -28.56 -15.60 -49.18
N SER A 14 -27.81 -16.37 -49.96
CA SER A 14 -26.56 -15.93 -50.57
C SER A 14 -26.78 -15.57 -52.04
N VAL A 15 -26.20 -14.44 -52.47
CA VAL A 15 -26.20 -14.02 -53.87
C VAL A 15 -24.78 -14.16 -54.40
N ALA A 16 -24.57 -15.05 -55.36
CA ALA A 16 -23.26 -15.31 -55.95
C ALA A 16 -22.97 -14.34 -57.11
N VAL A 17 -22.16 -13.31 -56.84
CA VAL A 17 -21.71 -12.36 -57.87
C VAL A 17 -20.51 -12.95 -58.62
N HIS A 18 -20.68 -13.23 -59.92
CA HIS A 18 -19.63 -13.79 -60.77
C HIS A 18 -18.81 -12.67 -61.41
N ASN A 19 -17.84 -12.11 -60.66
CA ASN A 19 -16.93 -11.09 -61.17
C ASN A 19 -15.48 -11.38 -60.75
N LEU A 20 -14.60 -11.60 -61.73
CA LEU A 20 -13.20 -11.95 -61.50
C LEU A 20 -12.44 -10.86 -60.74
N ARG A 21 -12.72 -9.58 -61.01
CA ARG A 21 -12.04 -8.45 -60.35
C ARG A 21 -12.37 -8.42 -58.85
N LEU A 22 -13.64 -8.67 -58.53
CA LEU A 22 -14.11 -8.74 -57.14
C LEU A 22 -13.48 -9.94 -56.43
N ALA A 23 -13.37 -11.09 -57.11
CA ALA A 23 -12.73 -12.27 -56.55
C ALA A 23 -11.24 -12.03 -56.23
N ILE A 24 -10.50 -11.37 -57.13
CA ILE A 24 -9.10 -11.02 -56.90
C ILE A 24 -8.97 -10.07 -55.71
N LEU A 25 -9.78 -9.01 -55.66
CA LEU A 25 -9.74 -8.04 -54.57
C LEU A 25 -10.06 -8.69 -53.22
N LEU A 26 -11.04 -9.59 -53.17
CA LEU A 26 -11.37 -10.35 -51.96
C LEU A 26 -10.22 -11.25 -51.52
N ARG A 27 -9.54 -11.93 -52.47
CA ARG A 27 -8.37 -12.77 -52.15
C ARG A 27 -7.19 -11.97 -51.64
N LEU A 28 -6.93 -10.79 -52.20
CA LEU A 28 -5.90 -9.87 -51.71
C LEU A 28 -6.23 -9.37 -50.29
N LEU A 29 -7.50 -9.01 -50.03
CA LEU A 29 -7.92 -8.60 -48.70
C LEU A 29 -7.77 -9.74 -47.68
N GLN A 30 -8.15 -10.96 -48.03
CA GLN A 30 -7.94 -12.15 -47.20
C GLN A 30 -6.46 -12.37 -46.90
N ALA A 31 -5.58 -12.28 -47.90
CA ALA A 31 -4.14 -12.41 -47.72
C ALA A 31 -3.58 -11.32 -46.79
N ALA A 32 -4.02 -10.06 -46.96
CA ALA A 32 -3.62 -8.96 -46.09
C ALA A 32 -4.03 -9.18 -44.63
N ILE A 33 -5.25 -9.67 -44.40
CA ILE A 33 -5.75 -10.02 -43.06
C ILE A 33 -4.89 -11.14 -42.44
N ILE A 34 -4.57 -12.18 -43.20
CA ILE A 34 -3.72 -13.28 -42.71
C ILE A 34 -2.33 -12.75 -42.34
N VAL A 35 -1.71 -11.94 -43.19
CA VAL A 35 -0.39 -11.33 -42.92
C VAL A 35 -0.44 -10.45 -41.67
N ALA A 36 -1.49 -9.62 -41.53
CA ALA A 36 -1.66 -8.76 -40.37
C ALA A 36 -1.82 -9.57 -39.07
N LEU A 37 -2.58 -10.66 -39.09
CA LEU A 37 -2.75 -11.55 -37.94
C LEU A 37 -1.44 -12.24 -37.56
N VAL A 38 -0.72 -12.78 -38.56
CA VAL A 38 0.60 -13.40 -38.33
C VAL A 38 1.55 -12.37 -37.72
N TYR A 39 1.64 -11.18 -38.30
CA TYR A 39 2.46 -10.09 -37.78
C TYR A 39 2.09 -9.71 -36.33
N ALA A 40 0.79 -9.59 -36.03
CA ALA A 40 0.31 -9.27 -34.69
C ALA A 40 0.71 -10.35 -33.68
N VAL A 41 0.55 -11.64 -34.02
CA VAL A 41 1.00 -12.76 -33.18
C VAL A 41 2.51 -12.71 -32.96
N PHE A 42 3.29 -12.40 -34.00
CA PHE A 42 4.75 -12.31 -33.90
C PHE A 42 5.24 -11.18 -33.00
N ILE A 43 4.60 -10.00 -33.05
CA ILE A 43 4.98 -8.87 -32.21
C ILE A 43 4.53 -9.03 -30.76
N SER A 44 3.31 -9.51 -30.56
CA SER A 44 2.75 -9.72 -29.22
C SER A 44 3.42 -10.87 -28.47
N ARG A 45 4.22 -11.70 -29.16
CA ARG A 45 4.95 -12.83 -28.57
C ARG A 45 4.06 -13.70 -27.68
N ILE A 46 2.82 -13.94 -28.09
CA ILE A 46 1.79 -14.65 -27.29
C ILE A 46 2.24 -16.06 -26.87
N TRP A 47 3.22 -16.64 -27.58
CA TRP A 47 3.83 -17.92 -27.21
C TRP A 47 4.81 -17.85 -26.04
N ILE A 48 5.17 -16.65 -25.57
CA ILE A 48 6.04 -16.44 -24.41
C ILE A 48 5.15 -16.19 -23.20
N SER A 49 5.12 -17.16 -22.29
CA SER A 49 4.59 -16.93 -20.94
C SER A 49 5.63 -16.12 -20.17
N LEU A 50 5.34 -14.84 -19.92
CA LEU A 50 6.09 -14.09 -18.91
C LEU A 50 5.55 -14.49 -17.53
N GLU A 51 6.33 -15.28 -16.81
CA GLU A 51 6.19 -15.40 -15.37
C GLU A 51 7.07 -14.31 -14.75
N GLU A 52 6.47 -13.30 -14.14
CA GLU A 52 7.21 -12.35 -13.33
C GLU A 52 7.70 -13.09 -12.08
N PRO A 53 9.02 -13.19 -11.83
CA PRO A 53 9.51 -13.82 -10.62
C PRO A 53 9.11 -12.95 -9.43
N VAL A 54 8.12 -13.41 -8.67
CA VAL A 54 7.77 -12.79 -7.40
C VAL A 54 8.81 -13.22 -6.37
N GLY A 55 9.86 -12.42 -6.23
CA GLY A 55 10.90 -12.59 -5.22
C GLY A 55 10.59 -11.80 -3.96
N TYR A 56 10.70 -12.43 -2.80
CA TYR A 56 10.69 -11.71 -1.52
C TYR A 56 12.15 -11.48 -1.10
N VAL A 57 12.60 -10.23 -1.13
CA VAL A 57 13.93 -9.88 -0.62
C VAL A 57 13.84 -9.76 0.90
N THR A 58 14.55 -10.63 1.63
CA THR A 58 14.77 -10.49 3.07
C THR A 58 16.11 -9.79 3.29
N LYS A 59 16.09 -8.55 3.77
CA LYS A 59 17.29 -7.85 4.23
C LYS A 59 17.45 -8.10 5.73
N TRP A 60 18.56 -8.74 6.10
CA TRP A 60 18.99 -8.87 7.48
C TRP A 60 20.01 -7.76 7.74
N VAL A 61 19.79 -6.96 8.78
CA VAL A 61 20.78 -5.99 9.25
C VAL A 61 21.41 -6.59 10.49
N ASP A 62 22.72 -6.81 10.43
CA ASP A 62 23.46 -7.27 11.59
C ASP A 62 23.41 -6.21 12.70
N GLN A 63 23.28 -6.68 13.94
CA GLN A 63 23.10 -5.84 15.13
C GLN A 63 24.28 -4.89 15.41
N ASP A 64 25.42 -5.10 14.73
CA ASP A 64 26.66 -4.32 14.86
C ASP A 64 27.06 -3.60 13.55
N ALA A 65 26.12 -3.47 12.60
CA ALA A 65 26.37 -2.70 11.39
C ALA A 65 26.49 -1.22 11.76
N ALA A 66 27.62 -0.58 11.49
CA ALA A 66 27.82 0.86 11.73
C ALA A 66 26.72 1.73 11.08
N GLU A 67 26.11 1.24 10.00
CA GLU A 67 24.97 1.86 9.32
C GLU A 67 23.68 1.83 10.16
N TYR A 68 23.47 0.77 10.95
CA TYR A 68 22.35 0.67 11.89
C TYR A 68 22.49 1.70 13.01
N ASP A 69 23.66 1.74 13.65
CA ASP A 69 23.93 2.70 14.72
C ASP A 69 23.81 4.14 14.22
N ALA A 70 24.31 4.43 13.00
CA ALA A 70 24.16 5.74 12.39
C ALA A 70 22.69 6.11 12.11
N ALA A 71 21.86 5.17 11.67
CA ALA A 71 20.44 5.39 11.44
C ALA A 71 19.68 5.66 12.74
N VAL A 72 19.96 4.86 13.79
CA VAL A 72 19.36 5.05 15.12
C VAL A 72 19.72 6.42 15.68
N GLN A 73 21.00 6.80 15.65
CA GLN A 73 21.45 8.12 16.11
C GLN A 73 20.85 9.27 15.31
N SER A 74 20.72 9.10 13.99
CA SER A 74 20.06 10.08 13.11
C SER A 74 18.60 10.28 13.49
N ASP A 75 17.87 9.21 13.79
CA ASP A 75 16.47 9.30 14.19
C ASP A 75 16.30 9.93 15.58
N PHE A 76 17.18 9.62 16.55
CA PHE A 76 17.20 10.29 17.86
C PHE A 76 17.54 11.78 17.78
N ALA A 77 18.26 12.21 16.74
CA ALA A 77 18.55 13.62 16.51
C ALA A 77 17.38 14.40 15.88
N LYS A 78 16.32 13.72 15.42
CA LYS A 78 15.18 14.40 14.79
C LYS A 78 14.38 15.22 15.81
N PRO A 79 13.72 16.31 15.38
CA PRO A 79 13.00 17.22 16.27
C PRO A 79 11.97 16.54 17.15
N PHE A 80 11.34 15.46 16.67
CA PHE A 80 10.40 14.73 17.49
C PHE A 80 11.10 14.07 18.69
N CYS A 81 12.31 13.52 18.57
CA CYS A 81 12.98 12.96 19.74
C CYS A 81 13.63 14.00 20.66
N THR A 82 14.02 15.16 20.13
CA THR A 82 14.76 16.18 20.89
C THR A 82 13.86 17.21 21.57
N ASP A 83 12.70 17.52 21.00
CA ASP A 83 11.71 18.42 21.58
C ASP A 83 10.34 17.74 21.68
N PRO A 84 10.11 16.94 22.75
CA PRO A 84 8.85 16.25 22.94
C PRO A 84 7.68 17.18 23.22
N THR A 85 7.93 18.43 23.62
CA THR A 85 6.85 19.37 23.89
C THR A 85 6.28 19.98 22.61
N ALA A 86 7.10 20.12 21.57
CA ALA A 86 6.68 20.64 20.27
C ALA A 86 5.65 19.75 19.54
N PHE A 87 5.53 18.48 19.91
CA PHE A 87 4.57 17.54 19.32
C PHE A 87 3.50 17.06 20.32
N ASP A 88 3.35 17.75 21.45
CA ASP A 88 2.19 17.56 22.33
C ASP A 88 0.90 17.88 21.55
N TYR A 89 -0.04 16.93 21.53
CA TYR A 89 -1.27 17.04 20.76
C TYR A 89 -2.50 16.94 21.67
N VAL A 90 -3.40 17.91 21.56
CA VAL A 90 -4.68 17.91 22.28
C VAL A 90 -5.78 17.51 21.31
N TYR A 91 -6.33 16.31 21.49
CA TYR A 91 -7.46 15.85 20.67
C TYR A 91 -8.77 16.49 21.13
N ASN A 92 -8.99 16.56 22.45
CA ASN A 92 -10.09 17.30 23.08
C ASN A 92 -9.77 17.59 24.56
N ASP A 93 -10.69 18.25 25.27
CA ASP A 93 -10.50 18.64 26.68
C ASP A 93 -10.22 17.46 27.63
N ALA A 94 -10.65 16.24 27.26
CA ALA A 94 -10.46 15.03 28.05
C ALA A 94 -9.22 14.21 27.64
N TRP A 95 -8.69 14.42 26.44
CA TRP A 95 -7.63 13.62 25.83
C TRP A 95 -6.50 14.51 25.31
N LYS A 96 -5.39 14.47 26.04
CA LYS A 96 -4.15 15.15 25.70
C LYS A 96 -3.05 14.10 25.59
N TYR A 97 -2.35 14.12 24.48
CA TYR A 97 -1.17 13.31 24.20
C TYR A 97 0.03 14.18 24.54
N ARG A 98 0.77 13.81 25.60
CA ARG A 98 1.92 14.58 26.07
C ARG A 98 3.04 13.69 26.55
N GLY A 99 4.26 14.24 26.56
CA GLY A 99 5.42 13.59 27.17
C GLY A 99 5.75 12.26 26.51
N TYR A 100 5.70 12.22 25.19
CA TYR A 100 6.17 11.07 24.44
C TYR A 100 7.70 10.98 24.54
N GLU A 101 8.19 9.75 24.54
CA GLU A 101 9.60 9.44 24.65
C GLU A 101 10.00 8.53 23.50
N CYS A 102 11.08 8.89 22.80
CA CYS A 102 11.71 8.00 21.85
C CYS A 102 12.53 6.96 22.62
N THR A 103 12.24 5.68 22.40
CA THR A 103 13.03 4.59 22.96
C THR A 103 13.53 3.68 21.85
N GLU A 104 14.73 3.13 22.03
CA GLU A 104 15.24 2.14 21.09
C GLU A 104 14.34 0.91 21.13
N MET A 105 13.95 0.44 19.94
CA MET A 105 13.16 -0.77 19.82
C MET A 105 14.00 -1.98 20.23
N PRO A 106 13.52 -2.81 21.18
CA PRO A 106 14.23 -4.03 21.56
C PRO A 106 14.50 -4.92 20.35
N ALA A 107 15.65 -5.59 20.32
CA ALA A 107 16.08 -6.38 19.16
C ALA A 107 15.05 -7.42 18.68
N PHE A 108 14.22 -7.95 19.60
CA PHE A 108 13.19 -8.94 19.32
C PHE A 108 11.88 -8.37 18.76
N ASP A 109 11.62 -7.06 18.89
CA ASP A 109 10.39 -6.40 18.43
C ASP A 109 10.56 -5.73 17.05
N ARG A 110 11.72 -5.86 16.43
CA ARG A 110 12.01 -5.31 15.10
C ARG A 110 11.24 -6.13 14.05
N PHE A 111 10.11 -5.61 13.57
CA PHE A 111 9.25 -6.32 12.61
C PHE A 111 9.44 -5.86 11.16
N ARG A 112 9.35 -6.84 10.26
CA ARG A 112 9.38 -6.72 8.79
C ARG A 112 8.20 -5.87 8.29
N LYS A 113 8.46 -4.91 7.39
CA LYS A 113 7.42 -4.39 6.49
C LYS A 113 7.52 -5.12 5.15
N GLU A 114 6.43 -5.73 4.72
CA GLU A 114 6.33 -6.35 3.40
C GLU A 114 6.10 -5.28 2.34
N GLY A 115 6.87 -5.32 1.24
CA GLY A 115 6.55 -4.58 0.00
C GLY A 115 7.40 -3.33 -0.29
N ASP A 116 8.25 -2.87 0.62
CA ASP A 116 9.15 -1.74 0.37
C ASP A 116 10.61 -2.19 0.37
N ASP A 117 11.41 -1.69 -0.58
CA ASP A 117 12.88 -1.84 -0.61
C ASP A 117 13.58 -1.14 0.58
N LEU A 118 12.80 -0.53 1.46
CA LEU A 118 13.21 0.24 2.62
C LEU A 118 13.12 -0.64 3.87
N VAL A 119 14.26 -0.78 4.56
CA VAL A 119 14.28 -1.27 5.94
C VAL A 119 13.65 -0.17 6.78
N TYR A 120 12.36 -0.33 7.11
CA TYR A 120 11.68 0.57 8.02
C TYR A 120 12.02 0.16 9.45
N ILE A 121 12.75 1.03 10.16
CA ILE A 121 13.03 0.89 11.59
C ILE A 121 12.00 1.78 12.29
N PRO A 122 10.95 1.22 12.91
CA PRO A 122 10.14 2.03 13.80
C PRO A 122 10.99 2.34 15.03
N LEU A 123 11.21 3.62 15.33
CA LEU A 123 11.49 3.97 16.71
C LEU A 123 10.26 3.59 17.53
N SER A 124 10.46 2.78 18.57
CA SER A 124 9.38 2.52 19.52
C SER A 124 9.09 3.83 20.24
N PHE A 125 7.84 4.29 20.20
CA PHE A 125 7.42 5.45 20.98
C PHE A 125 6.60 4.95 22.15
N ARG A 126 6.88 5.49 23.34
CA ARG A 126 6.08 5.24 24.53
C ARG A 126 5.23 6.47 24.81
N GLU A 127 3.92 6.34 24.61
CA GLU A 127 2.96 7.39 24.95
C GLU A 127 2.40 7.19 26.35
N ARG A 128 2.22 8.30 27.09
CA ARG A 128 1.41 8.33 28.31
C ARG A 128 0.11 9.06 28.02
N GLN A 129 -1.00 8.34 28.16
CA GLN A 129 -2.33 8.91 27.99
C GLN A 129 -2.89 9.31 29.36
N TYR A 130 -3.31 10.57 29.48
CA TYR A 130 -3.93 11.09 30.69
C TYR A 130 -5.40 11.42 30.40
N LYS A 131 -6.32 10.71 31.07
CA LYS A 131 -7.74 11.05 31.06
C LYS A 131 -8.03 11.97 32.24
N LEU A 132 -8.31 13.24 31.97
CA LEU A 132 -8.79 14.15 33.00
C LEU A 132 -10.20 13.73 33.41
N ARG A 133 -10.39 13.41 34.69
CA ARG A 133 -11.74 13.18 35.24
C ARG A 133 -12.39 14.55 35.47
N PRO A 134 -13.64 14.76 35.04
CA PRO A 134 -14.35 15.98 35.40
C PRO A 134 -14.42 16.06 36.94
N ALA A 135 -14.16 17.24 37.47
CA ALA A 135 -14.28 17.47 38.90
C ALA A 135 -15.71 17.13 39.35
N PRO A 136 -15.89 16.47 40.51
CA PRO A 136 -17.23 16.16 41.01
C PRO A 136 -18.04 17.45 41.17
N ALA A 137 -19.33 17.38 40.87
CA ALA A 137 -20.23 18.53 40.99
C ALA A 137 -20.17 19.09 42.43
N GLY A 138 -19.73 20.34 42.56
CA GLY A 138 -19.52 21.00 43.86
C GLY A 138 -18.06 21.22 44.27
N ALA A 139 -17.07 20.75 43.48
CA ALA A 139 -15.70 21.19 43.66
C ALA A 139 -15.60 22.71 43.43
N SER A 140 -15.34 23.47 44.49
CA SER A 140 -15.11 24.91 44.45
C SER A 140 -14.07 25.25 43.38
N LYS A 141 -14.15 26.45 42.80
CA LYS A 141 -13.18 27.05 41.85
C LYS A 141 -11.77 27.26 42.44
N ALA A 142 -11.25 26.30 43.19
CA ALA A 142 -9.84 26.23 43.51
C ALA A 142 -9.13 25.74 42.25
N SER A 143 -8.11 26.47 41.84
CA SER A 143 -7.24 26.14 40.71
C SER A 143 -6.92 24.63 40.73
N PRO A 144 -7.08 23.90 39.60
CA PRO A 144 -6.82 22.46 39.53
C PRO A 144 -5.40 22.04 39.92
N CYS A 145 -4.49 23.00 40.16
CA CYS A 145 -3.09 22.78 40.46
C CYS A 145 -2.73 22.98 41.95
N ALA A 146 -3.70 23.12 42.87
CA ALA A 146 -3.43 23.20 44.30
C ALA A 146 -3.01 21.81 44.86
N GLY A 147 -1.74 21.44 44.64
CA GLY A 147 -1.13 20.24 45.22
C GLY A 147 -0.22 19.44 44.28
N LEU A 148 -0.16 19.80 42.99
CA LEU A 148 0.73 19.16 42.01
C LEU A 148 1.83 20.16 41.61
N VAL A 149 2.93 20.13 42.36
CA VAL A 149 4.04 21.10 42.23
C VAL A 149 4.81 20.94 40.90
N GLU A 150 4.61 19.86 40.14
CA GLU A 150 5.40 19.59 38.92
C GLU A 150 4.60 19.50 37.61
N SER A 151 3.26 19.45 37.63
CA SER A 151 2.47 19.12 36.42
C SER A 151 1.66 20.27 35.81
N CYS A 152 1.91 21.51 36.22
CA CYS A 152 1.27 22.71 35.66
C CYS A 152 2.32 23.79 35.34
N LEU A 153 3.37 23.45 34.61
CA LEU A 153 4.20 24.45 33.94
C LEU A 153 3.68 24.68 32.52
N GLU A 154 3.62 25.96 32.17
CA GLU A 154 2.94 26.60 31.02
C GLU A 154 3.30 26.02 29.64
#